data_AF-A0A495TYK0-F1
#
_entry.id   AF-A0A495TYK0-F1
#
_cell.length_a   1.000
_cell.length_b   1.000
_cell.length_c   1.000
_cell.angle_alpha   90.00
_cell.angle_beta   90.00
_cell.angle_gamma   90.00
#
_symmetry.space_group_name_H-M   'P 1'
#
loop_
_entity.id
_entity.type
_entity.pdbx_description
1 polymer ?
#
loop_
_entity_poly.entity_id
_entity_poly.type
_entity_poly.pdbx_seq_one_letter_code
_entity_poly.pdbx_strand_id
1 'polypeptide(L)'
;MDIFYYWQKFEQNLKNGDVGYFGSHSTKIVRLAERLLKRIWVFKTPKGMKGSIQLLGSLLVSEEPRVPVATDYPNVIHYDPFSPESVIFTDSNTHDRISEVSGTDIHP
;
A
#
# COMPACT_ATOMS: atom_id res chain seq x y z
N MET A 1 -2.43 6.82 -13.30
CA MET A 1 -3.15 7.26 -12.08
C MET A 1 -2.55 6.51 -10.89
N ASP A 2 -2.62 7.08 -9.70
CA ASP A 2 -2.18 6.41 -8.47
C ASP A 2 -3.39 6.06 -7.60
N ILE A 3 -3.27 4.99 -6.81
CA ILE A 3 -4.28 4.64 -5.80
C ILE A 3 -3.68 4.72 -4.40
N PHE A 4 -4.52 5.07 -3.43
CA PHE A 4 -4.18 5.04 -2.02
C PHE A 4 -4.86 3.82 -1.38
N TYR A 5 -4.06 2.92 -0.81
CA TYR A 5 -4.53 1.68 -0.22
C TYR A 5 -4.22 1.62 1.28
N TYR A 6 -5.26 1.41 2.08
CA TYR A 6 -5.15 1.25 3.52
C TYR A 6 -4.78 -0.19 3.88
N TRP A 7 -3.53 -0.42 4.31
CA TRP A 7 -2.98 -1.75 4.58
C TRP A 7 -2.87 -2.03 6.09
N GLN A 8 -3.99 -2.37 6.71
CA GLN A 8 -4.05 -2.57 8.16
C GLN A 8 -3.15 -3.70 8.70
N LYS A 9 -2.99 -4.79 7.93
CA LYS A 9 -2.24 -5.99 8.33
C LYS A 9 -0.83 -6.05 7.75
N PHE A 10 -0.25 -4.90 7.40
CA PHE A 10 1.04 -4.80 6.71
C PHE A 10 2.14 -5.68 7.31
N GLU A 11 2.43 -5.55 8.60
CA GLU A 11 3.49 -6.33 9.25
C GLU A 11 3.21 -7.84 9.20
N GLN A 12 1.96 -8.25 9.37
CA GLN A 12 1.57 -9.64 9.33
C GLN A 12 1.72 -10.22 7.92
N ASN A 13 1.26 -9.47 6.90
CA ASN A 13 1.36 -9.90 5.52
C ASN A 13 2.82 -9.99 5.06
N LEU A 14 3.67 -9.03 5.42
CA LEU A 14 5.10 -9.12 5.17
C LEU A 14 5.73 -10.38 5.80
N LYS A 15 5.40 -10.67 7.07
CA LYS A 15 5.92 -11.87 7.77
C LYS A 15 5.47 -13.18 7.13
N ASN A 16 4.25 -13.21 6.60
CA ASN A 16 3.68 -14.39 5.95
C ASN A 16 4.13 -14.56 4.49
N GLY A 17 4.76 -13.54 3.89
CA GLY A 17 5.03 -13.51 2.46
C GLY A 17 3.79 -13.23 1.60
N ASP A 18 2.71 -12.70 2.19
CA ASP A 18 1.47 -12.31 1.51
C ASP A 18 1.68 -10.97 0.78
N VAL A 19 2.53 -10.96 -0.24
CA VAL A 19 2.95 -9.77 -0.99
C VAL A 19 2.75 -9.95 -2.51
N GLY A 20 2.89 -8.86 -3.25
CA GLY A 20 2.75 -8.82 -4.72
C GLY A 20 1.32 -8.74 -5.25
N TYR A 21 0.32 -8.67 -4.37
CA TYR A 21 -1.06 -8.42 -4.76
C TYR A 21 -1.88 -7.71 -3.68
N PHE A 22 -2.96 -7.05 -4.09
CA PHE A 22 -4.06 -6.63 -3.23
C PHE A 22 -5.35 -7.24 -3.71
N GLY A 23 -5.97 -8.07 -2.88
CA GLY A 23 -7.23 -8.74 -3.19
C GLY A 23 -8.45 -8.03 -2.61
N SER A 24 -9.58 -8.14 -3.32
CA SER A 24 -10.88 -7.67 -2.86
C SER A 24 -12.01 -8.55 -3.39
N HIS A 25 -13.08 -8.71 -2.60
CA HIS A 25 -14.35 -9.22 -3.12
C HIS A 25 -15.12 -8.17 -3.93
N SER A 26 -14.73 -6.89 -3.85
CA SER A 26 -15.38 -5.82 -4.61
C SER A 26 -14.77 -5.65 -6.00
N THR A 27 -15.62 -5.59 -7.03
CA THR A 27 -15.21 -5.29 -8.42
C THR A 27 -14.70 -3.86 -8.63
N LYS A 28 -14.86 -2.97 -7.63
CA LYS A 28 -14.33 -1.59 -7.68
C LYS A 28 -12.83 -1.56 -7.91
N ILE A 29 -12.10 -2.55 -7.38
CA ILE A 29 -10.65 -2.61 -7.50
C ILE A 29 -10.21 -2.85 -8.96
N VAL A 30 -10.94 -3.68 -9.71
CA VAL A 30 -10.68 -3.95 -11.15
C VAL A 30 -10.92 -2.70 -11.98
N ARG A 31 -12.02 -1.98 -11.72
CA ARG A 31 -12.31 -0.72 -12.41
C ARG A 31 -11.26 0.36 -12.17
N LEU A 32 -10.57 0.31 -11.04
CA LEU A 32 -9.42 1.19 -10.79
C LEU A 32 -8.22 0.74 -11.63
N ALA A 33 -7.95 -0.56 -11.70
CA ALA A 33 -6.87 -1.15 -12.49
C ALA A 33 -6.95 -0.81 -13.98
N GLU A 34 -8.16 -0.84 -14.56
CA GLU A 34 -8.43 -0.51 -15.96
C GLU A 34 -8.04 0.93 -16.37
N ARG A 35 -7.79 1.83 -15.40
CA ARG A 35 -7.50 3.25 -15.63
C ARG A 35 -6.00 3.57 -15.71
N LEU A 36 -5.19 2.63 -16.19
CA LEU A 36 -3.72 2.78 -16.32
C LEU A 36 -3.08 3.20 -14.99
N LEU A 37 -3.25 2.35 -13.98
CA LEU A 37 -2.59 2.55 -12.69
C LEU A 37 -1.08 2.42 -12.85
N LYS A 38 -0.34 3.34 -12.24
CA LYS A 38 1.12 3.26 -12.18
C LYS A 38 1.58 2.86 -10.80
N ARG A 39 1.03 3.49 -9.76
CA ARG A 39 1.50 3.30 -8.39
C ARG A 39 0.37 3.06 -7.39
N ILE A 40 0.71 2.29 -6.37
CA ILE A 40 -0.10 2.07 -5.17
C ILE A 40 0.65 2.69 -4.00
N TRP A 41 0.11 3.76 -3.45
CA TRP A 41 0.56 4.32 -2.19
C TRP A 41 -0.10 3.57 -1.05
N VAL A 42 0.70 2.89 -0.25
CA VAL A 42 0.21 2.09 0.87
C VAL A 42 0.41 2.84 2.17
N PHE A 43 -0.63 2.85 3.00
CA PHE A 43 -0.62 3.57 4.27
C PHE A 43 -1.41 2.82 5.34
N LYS A 44 -1.20 3.18 6.61
CA LYS A 44 -1.99 2.68 7.72
C LYS A 44 -2.16 3.74 8.81
N THR A 45 -3.00 3.44 9.80
CA THR A 45 -3.07 4.22 11.02
C THR A 45 -2.00 3.70 12.00
N PRO A 46 -1.06 4.53 12.45
CA PRO A 46 -0.10 4.13 13.48
C PRO A 46 -0.82 3.76 14.79
N LYS A 47 -0.25 2.81 15.53
CA LYS A 47 -0.88 2.30 16.76
C LYS A 47 -1.02 3.44 17.78
N GLY A 48 -2.25 3.65 18.27
CA GLY A 48 -2.55 4.69 19.26
C GLY A 48 -2.69 6.11 18.69
N MET A 49 -2.53 6.30 17.38
CA MET A 49 -2.56 7.62 16.73
C MET A 49 -3.78 7.75 15.82
N LYS A 50 -4.99 7.74 16.40
CA LYS A 50 -6.24 7.85 15.64
C LYS A 50 -6.26 9.18 14.86
N GLY A 51 -6.58 9.09 13.57
CA GLY A 51 -6.63 10.26 12.68
C GLY A 51 -5.30 10.57 12.00
N SER A 52 -4.20 9.94 12.44
CA SER A 52 -2.90 10.05 11.78
C SER A 52 -2.69 8.95 10.75
N ILE A 53 -1.82 9.23 9.78
CA ILE A 53 -1.45 8.33 8.70
C ILE A 53 0.06 8.10 8.73
N GLN A 54 0.45 6.83 8.68
CA GLN A 54 1.80 6.39 8.36
C GLN A 54 1.84 5.96 6.90
N LEU A 55 2.68 6.61 6.09
CA LEU A 55 2.95 6.16 4.73
C LEU A 55 3.93 4.98 4.77
N LEU A 56 3.52 3.82 4.25
CA LEU A 56 4.32 2.59 4.32
C LEU A 56 5.20 2.40 3.09
N GLY A 57 4.78 2.91 1.93
CA GLY A 57 5.48 2.67 0.68
C GLY A 57 4.75 3.16 -0.56
N SER A 58 5.45 3.07 -1.68
CA SER A 58 4.91 3.26 -3.02
C SER A 58 5.26 2.02 -3.85
N LEU A 59 4.27 1.34 -4.40
CA LEU A 59 4.45 0.07 -5.09
C LEU A 59 4.12 0.21 -6.57
N LEU A 60 4.99 -0.29 -7.44
CA LEU A 60 4.78 -0.28 -8.88
C LEU A 60 3.73 -1.34 -9.25
N VAL A 61 2.65 -0.90 -9.89
CA VAL A 61 1.62 -1.80 -10.43
C VAL A 61 2.23 -2.67 -11.53
N SER A 62 1.85 -3.94 -11.54
CA SER A 62 2.24 -4.89 -12.57
C SER A 62 0.97 -5.47 -13.20
N GLU A 63 0.97 -5.64 -14.52
CA GLU A 63 -0.12 -6.29 -15.25
C GLU A 63 -0.23 -7.78 -14.90
N GLU A 64 0.91 -8.40 -14.54
CA GLU A 64 1.01 -9.83 -14.21
C GLU A 64 1.62 -10.02 -12.82
N PRO A 65 1.30 -11.14 -12.13
CA PRO A 65 1.92 -11.47 -10.84
C PRO A 65 3.43 -11.68 -10.98
N ARG A 66 4.21 -11.03 -10.11
CA ARG A 66 5.68 -11.18 -10.04
C ARG A 66 6.17 -12.15 -8.97
N VAL A 67 5.24 -12.60 -8.13
CA VAL A 67 5.44 -13.61 -7.10
C VAL A 67 4.23 -14.56 -7.10
N PRO A 68 4.36 -15.78 -6.56
CA PRO A 68 3.22 -16.66 -6.35
C PRO A 68 2.13 -15.95 -5.53
N VAL A 69 0.92 -15.89 -6.09
CA VAL A 69 -0.24 -15.28 -5.44
C VAL A 69 -1.15 -16.39 -4.91
N ALA A 70 -1.19 -16.55 -3.58
CA ALA A 70 -2.08 -17.49 -2.91
C ALA A 70 -3.26 -16.72 -2.31
N THR A 71 -4.35 -16.59 -3.08
CA THR A 71 -5.52 -15.81 -2.67
C THR A 71 -6.82 -16.43 -3.15
N ASP A 72 -7.86 -16.32 -2.32
CA ASP A 72 -9.25 -16.65 -2.66
C ASP A 72 -10.05 -15.42 -3.14
N TYR A 73 -9.47 -14.22 -3.05
CA TYR A 73 -10.09 -13.00 -3.56
C TYR A 73 -10.35 -13.07 -5.08
N PRO A 74 -11.59 -12.79 -5.54
CA PRO A 74 -11.94 -12.86 -6.96
C PRO A 74 -11.44 -11.68 -7.79
N ASN A 75 -11.04 -10.58 -7.14
CA ASN A 75 -10.50 -9.40 -7.82
C ASN A 75 -9.14 -9.06 -7.19
N VAL A 76 -8.11 -8.90 -8.03
CA VAL A 76 -6.75 -8.62 -7.58
C VAL A 76 -6.12 -7.49 -8.40
N ILE A 77 -5.29 -6.67 -7.75
CA ILE A 77 -4.29 -5.83 -8.42
C ILE A 77 -2.93 -6.40 -8.07
N HIS A 78 -2.08 -6.61 -9.07
CA HIS A 78 -0.70 -7.03 -8.86
C HIS A 78 0.23 -5.83 -8.74
N TYR A 79 1.26 -5.98 -7.94
CA TYR A 79 2.40 -5.06 -7.90
C TYR A 79 3.70 -5.86 -7.89
N ASP A 80 4.77 -5.24 -8.35
CA ASP A 80 6.10 -5.86 -8.34
C ASP A 80 6.83 -5.52 -7.03
N PRO A 81 6.95 -6.45 -6.06
CA PRO A 81 7.65 -6.16 -4.80
C PRO A 81 9.17 -6.04 -4.97
N PHE A 82 9.74 -6.48 -6.09
CA PHE A 82 11.18 -6.49 -6.34
C PHE A 82 11.64 -5.42 -7.33
N SER A 83 10.70 -4.72 -7.97
CA SER A 83 11.03 -3.58 -8.81
C SER A 83 11.77 -2.52 -7.98
N PRO A 84 12.87 -1.93 -8.50
CA PRO A 84 13.54 -0.80 -7.85
C PRO A 84 12.63 0.43 -7.70
N GLU A 85 11.52 0.48 -8.44
CA GLU A 85 10.51 1.52 -8.32
C GLU A 85 9.51 1.28 -7.18
N SER A 86 9.48 0.07 -6.61
CA SER A 86 8.70 -0.27 -5.42
C SER A 86 9.54 0.00 -4.17
N VAL A 87 9.06 0.90 -3.33
CA VAL A 87 9.78 1.37 -2.14
C VAL A 87 8.93 1.13 -0.91
N ILE A 88 9.53 0.50 0.11
CA ILE A 88 8.99 0.44 1.47
C ILE A 88 9.77 1.42 2.33
N PHE A 89 9.07 2.33 3.00
CA PHE A 89 9.67 3.34 3.86
C PHE A 89 9.92 2.76 5.26
N THR A 90 11.20 2.58 5.61
CA THR A 90 11.60 1.94 6.87
C THR A 90 11.59 2.88 8.07
N ASP A 91 11.70 4.19 7.84
CA ASP A 91 11.74 5.25 8.85
C ASP A 91 10.42 6.03 8.95
N SER A 92 9.35 5.58 8.31
CA SER A 92 8.09 6.33 8.23
C SER A 92 7.25 6.36 9.51
N ASN A 93 7.59 5.54 10.51
CA ASN A 93 6.88 5.50 11.78
C ASN A 93 7.41 6.52 12.82
N THR A 94 8.30 7.43 12.43
CA THR A 94 8.74 8.51 13.32
C THR A 94 7.62 9.55 13.49
N HIS A 95 7.62 10.26 14.61
CA HIS A 95 6.61 11.27 14.89
C HIS A 95 6.56 12.35 13.80
N ASP A 96 7.73 12.89 13.43
CA ASP A 96 7.86 13.95 12.42
C ASP A 96 7.28 13.50 11.06
N ARG A 97 7.61 12.28 10.61
CA ARG A 97 7.09 11.73 9.34
C ARG A 97 5.59 11.53 9.37
N ILE A 98 5.06 11.04 10.49
CA ILE A 98 3.62 10.87 10.66
C ILE A 98 2.92 12.22 10.65
N SER A 99 3.47 13.23 11.31
CA SER A 99 2.89 14.58 11.36
C SER A 99 2.90 15.28 10.00
N GLU A 100 4.03 15.18 9.28
CA GLU A 100 4.22 15.67 7.91
C GLU A 100 3.15 15.10 6.97
N VAL A 101 3.06 13.76 6.92
CA VAL A 101 2.14 13.04 6.02
C VAL A 101 0.68 13.23 6.42
N SER A 102 0.39 13.33 7.72
CA SER A 102 -0.98 13.53 8.21
C SER A 102 -1.48 14.96 7.98
N GLY A 103 -0.60 15.89 7.58
CA GLY A 103 -0.93 17.31 7.50
C GLY A 103 -1.21 17.94 8.88
N THR A 104 -0.66 17.35 9.94
CA THR A 104 -0.75 17.89 11.31
C THR A 104 0.49 18.68 11.71
N ASP A 105 1.48 18.80 10.83
CA ASP A 105 2.55 19.79 10.95
C ASP A 105 1.97 21.20 10.77
N ILE A 106 1.70 21.84 11.90
CA ILE A 106 1.38 23.26 11.96
C ILE A 106 2.71 24.00 12.07
N HIS A 107 3.31 24.38 10.94
CA HIS A 107 4.38 25.38 10.97
C HIS A 107 3.74 26.77 11.21
N PRO A 108 4.17 27.51 12.25
CA PRO A 108 3.72 28.89 12.48
C PRO A 108 4.23 29.87 11.41
#